data_AF-A0A2T8F569-F1
#
_entry.id   AF-A0A2T8F569-F1
#
_cell.length_a   1.000
_cell.length_b   1.000
_cell.length_c   1.000
_cell.angle_alpha   90.00
_cell.angle_beta   90.00
_cell.angle_gamma   90.00
#
_symmetry.space_group_name_H-M   'P 1'
#
loop_
_entity.id
_entity.type
_entity.pdbx_description
1 polymer ?
#
loop_
_entity_poly.entity_id
_entity_poly.type
_entity_poly.pdbx_seq_one_letter_code
_entity_poly.pdbx_strand_id
1 'polypeptide(L)'
;MVEEVVGATIELMRWPWPHADSRGRLFWTPDAEEKVMTAAVPQRLMRLQLYRPNQLLRRPRAGDTFAARISSPAPGWAGDVQVDDLADIFPGPVYDVSAEAREAAKLAYQGASSAVFDGSQNEDLLAEAREQREQRPKARRLRVTPLNEVIDDEGDAR
;
A
#
# COMPACT_ATOMS: atom_id res chain seq x y z
N MET A 1 1.71 3.45 -2.04
CA MET A 1 2.65 2.46 -2.58
C MET A 1 4.03 3.09 -2.55
N VAL A 2 5.08 2.31 -2.29
CA VAL A 2 6.46 2.72 -2.54
C VAL A 2 6.68 2.61 -4.05
N GLU A 3 6.73 3.76 -4.72
CA GLU A 3 6.95 3.81 -6.18
C GLU A 3 8.45 3.60 -6.46
N GLU A 4 9.28 4.46 -5.87
CA GLU A 4 10.72 4.46 -6.10
C GLU A 4 11.50 4.59 -4.77
N VAL A 5 12.73 4.10 -4.77
CA VAL A 5 13.71 4.32 -3.70
C VAL A 5 14.98 4.89 -4.34
N VAL A 6 15.22 6.20 -4.16
CA VAL A 6 16.38 6.92 -4.71
C VAL A 6 17.31 7.31 -3.57
N GLY A 7 18.41 6.59 -3.44
CA GLY A 7 19.37 6.81 -2.35
C GLY A 7 18.71 6.63 -0.98
N ALA A 8 18.62 7.72 -0.21
CA ALA A 8 18.00 7.74 1.12
C ALA A 8 16.54 8.21 1.12
N THR A 9 15.96 8.47 -0.05
CA THR A 9 14.59 8.99 -0.21
C THR A 9 13.70 7.93 -0.85
N ILE A 10 12.46 7.84 -0.36
CA ILE A 10 11.40 7.01 -0.89
C ILE A 10 10.35 7.93 -1.49
N GLU A 11 9.96 7.66 -2.74
CA GLU A 11 8.74 8.22 -3.30
C GLU A 11 7.56 7.32 -2.94
N LEU A 12 6.59 7.90 -2.24
CA LEU A 12 5.29 7.28 -2.03
C LEU A 12 4.30 7.83 -3.04
N MET A 13 3.56 6.94 -3.68
CA MET A 13 2.42 7.27 -4.53
C MET A 13 1.12 6.81 -3.86
N ARG A 14 0.16 7.71 -3.74
CA ARG A 14 -1.19 7.44 -3.23
C ARG A 14 -2.17 7.42 -4.38
N TRP A 15 -2.84 6.29 -4.54
CA TRP A 15 -4.00 6.15 -5.42
C TRP A 15 -5.30 6.28 -4.62
N PRO A 16 -6.38 6.83 -5.21
CA PRO A 16 -7.71 6.74 -4.61
C PRO A 16 -8.15 5.27 -4.52
N TRP A 17 -9.02 4.99 -3.53
CA TRP A 17 -9.57 3.65 -3.39
C TRP A 17 -10.46 3.31 -4.59
N PRO A 18 -10.30 2.13 -5.21
CA PRO A 18 -11.11 1.76 -6.36
C PRO A 18 -12.57 1.53 -5.94
N HIS A 19 -13.49 1.77 -6.87
CA HIS A 19 -14.88 1.38 -6.72
C HIS A 19 -15.07 -0.08 -7.12
N ALA A 20 -16.12 -0.70 -6.60
CA ALA A 20 -16.59 -2.01 -7.06
C ALA A 20 -17.95 -1.85 -7.72
N ASP A 21 -18.13 -2.41 -8.92
CA ASP A 21 -19.44 -2.46 -9.55
C ASP A 21 -20.34 -3.55 -8.92
N SER A 22 -21.58 -3.68 -9.40
CA SER A 22 -22.52 -4.68 -8.91
C SER A 22 -22.08 -6.14 -9.15
N ARG A 23 -21.06 -6.36 -9.98
CA ARG A 23 -20.44 -7.67 -10.24
C ARG A 23 -19.15 -7.86 -9.44
N GLY A 24 -18.79 -6.91 -8.57
CA GLY A 24 -17.58 -6.95 -7.76
C GLY A 24 -16.30 -6.65 -8.55
N ARG A 25 -16.40 -6.12 -9.78
CA ARG A 25 -15.23 -5.72 -10.56
C ARG A 25 -14.71 -4.38 -10.06
N LEU A 26 -13.40 -4.32 -9.81
CA LEU A 26 -12.75 -3.08 -9.37
C LEU A 26 -12.51 -2.16 -10.56
N PHE A 27 -12.82 -0.87 -10.39
CA PHE A 27 -12.54 0.16 -11.38
C PHE A 27 -12.18 1.48 -10.70
N TRP A 28 -11.39 2.29 -11.40
CA TRP A 28 -11.13 3.68 -11.05
C TRP A 28 -12.03 4.59 -11.86
N THR A 29 -12.43 5.71 -11.26
CA THR A 29 -13.16 6.75 -11.99
C THR A 29 -12.24 7.42 -13.01
N PRO A 30 -12.78 8.04 -14.08
CA PRO A 30 -11.95 8.72 -15.08
C PRO A 30 -11.03 9.82 -14.51
N ASP A 31 -11.44 10.44 -13.41
CA ASP A 31 -10.69 11.49 -12.70
C ASP A 31 -9.77 10.94 -11.59
N ALA A 32 -9.55 9.63 -11.53
CA ALA A 32 -8.73 9.01 -10.48
C ALA A 32 -7.25 9.39 -10.58
N GLU A 33 -6.74 9.56 -11.81
CA GLU A 33 -5.35 9.97 -12.05
C GLU A 33 -5.07 11.37 -11.49
N GLU A 34 -6.03 12.31 -11.64
CA GLU A 34 -5.94 13.66 -11.07
C GLU A 34 -5.93 13.67 -9.53
N LYS A 35 -6.36 12.56 -8.91
CA LYS A 35 -6.37 12.37 -7.45
C LYS A 35 -5.16 11.60 -6.95
N VAL A 36 -4.26 11.18 -7.85
CA VAL A 36 -2.99 10.58 -7.45
C VAL A 36 -2.14 11.66 -6.79
N MET A 37 -1.59 11.33 -5.62
CA MET A 37 -0.71 12.24 -4.88
C MET A 37 0.63 11.56 -4.64
N THR A 38 1.70 12.34 -4.61
CA THR A 38 3.05 11.86 -4.30
C THR A 38 3.58 12.51 -3.03
N ALA A 39 4.47 11.82 -2.36
CA ALA A 39 5.18 12.31 -1.18
C ALA A 39 6.60 11.76 -1.16
N ALA A 40 7.57 12.66 -0.94
CA ALA A 40 8.96 12.26 -0.73
C ALA A 40 9.19 12.04 0.76
N VAL A 41 9.67 10.86 1.13
CA VAL A 41 9.85 10.45 2.53
C VAL A 41 11.27 9.91 2.75
N PRO A 42 11.98 10.32 3.82
CA PRO A 42 13.25 9.69 4.17
C PRO A 42 13.07 8.19 4.44
N GLN A 43 13.96 7.36 3.88
CA GLN A 43 13.98 5.91 4.12
C GLN A 43 14.13 5.58 5.61
N ARG A 44 14.90 6.39 6.35
CA ARG A 44 15.05 6.26 7.81
C ARG A 44 13.70 6.39 8.51
N LEU A 45 12.85 7.32 8.08
CA LEU A 45 11.55 7.57 8.69
C LEU A 45 10.61 6.39 8.48
N MET A 46 10.50 5.88 7.24
CA MET A 46 9.77 4.64 6.91
C MET A 46 10.22 3.46 7.78
N ARG A 47 11.53 3.31 8.00
CA ARG A 47 12.07 2.24 8.84
C ARG A 47 11.66 2.39 10.30
N LEU A 48 11.81 3.59 10.87
CA LEU A 48 11.61 3.82 12.30
C LEU A 48 10.14 3.90 12.71
N GLN A 49 9.29 4.50 11.88
CA GLN A 49 7.90 4.77 12.25
C GLN A 49 6.92 3.71 11.75
N LEU A 50 7.27 2.93 10.73
CA LEU A 50 6.38 1.93 10.15
C LEU A 50 6.95 0.51 10.17
N TYR A 51 8.19 0.28 9.74
CA TYR A 51 8.67 -1.10 9.57
C TYR A 51 9.10 -1.73 10.88
N ARG A 52 9.99 -1.07 11.63
CA ARG A 52 10.54 -1.58 12.88
C ARG A 52 9.47 -1.78 13.97
N PRO A 53 8.55 -0.81 14.24
CA PRO A 53 7.53 -0.98 15.27
C PRO A 53 6.57 -2.13 14.97
N ASN A 54 6.35 -2.42 13.70
CA ASN A 54 5.48 -3.51 13.25
C ASN A 54 6.24 -4.81 12.94
N GLN A 55 7.54 -4.90 13.27
CA GLN A 55 8.35 -6.10 13.03
C GLN A 55 8.29 -6.57 11.57
N LEU A 56 8.24 -5.63 10.62
CA LEU A 56 8.37 -5.96 9.21
C LEU A 56 9.84 -6.30 8.96
N LEU A 57 10.14 -7.61 8.82
CA LEU A 57 11.51 -8.14 8.71
C LEU A 57 12.25 -7.74 7.42
N ARG A 58 11.59 -7.01 6.52
CA ARG A 58 12.14 -6.54 5.24
C ARG A 58 12.54 -5.06 5.32
N ARG A 59 13.38 -4.60 4.40
CA ARG A 59 13.61 -3.16 4.20
C ARG A 59 12.54 -2.58 3.26
N PRO A 60 12.22 -1.28 3.37
CA PRO A 60 11.36 -0.62 2.39
C PRO A 60 11.92 -0.79 0.98
N ARG A 61 11.05 -1.19 0.04
CA ARG A 61 11.40 -1.43 -1.37
C ARG A 61 10.25 -1.05 -2.29
N ALA A 62 10.57 -0.79 -3.55
CA ALA A 62 9.58 -0.57 -4.60
C ALA A 62 8.54 -1.70 -4.65
N GLY A 63 7.27 -1.32 -4.79
CA GLY A 63 6.13 -2.23 -4.77
C GLY A 63 5.68 -2.68 -3.39
N ASP A 64 6.25 -2.17 -2.29
CA ASP A 64 5.58 -2.28 -0.98
C ASP A 64 4.31 -1.41 -1.01
N THR A 65 3.15 -2.04 -0.73
CA THR A 65 1.84 -1.42 -0.89
C THR A 65 1.09 -1.44 0.43
N PHE A 66 0.56 -0.28 0.77
CA PHE A 66 -0.16 -0.05 2.01
C PHE A 66 -1.56 0.48 1.71
N ALA A 67 -2.54 -0.02 2.44
CA ALA A 67 -3.90 0.50 2.44
C ALA A 67 -4.10 1.36 3.69
N ALA A 68 -4.61 2.58 3.53
CA ALA A 68 -4.89 3.47 4.65
C ALA A 68 -6.20 4.21 4.40
N ARG A 69 -6.97 4.43 5.48
CA ARG A 69 -8.11 5.33 5.43
C ARG A 69 -7.65 6.73 5.78
N ILE A 70 -7.69 7.62 4.80
CA ILE A 70 -7.31 9.03 4.96
C ILE A 70 -8.60 9.85 4.99
N SER A 71 -9.04 10.24 6.19
CA SER A 71 -10.27 11.04 6.40
C SER A 71 -10.00 12.51 6.73
N SER A 72 -8.74 12.87 7.01
CA SER A 72 -8.29 14.24 7.26
C SER A 72 -7.45 14.75 6.09
N PRO A 73 -7.28 16.08 5.94
CA PRO A 73 -6.22 16.62 5.11
C PRO A 73 -4.90 16.06 5.64
N ALA A 74 -4.25 15.26 4.82
CA ALA A 74 -2.96 14.64 5.12
C ALA A 74 -1.91 15.48 4.39
N PRO A 75 -1.42 16.58 5.01
CA PRO A 75 -0.71 17.65 4.32
C PRO A 75 0.60 17.17 3.68
N GLY A 76 1.21 16.11 4.20
CA GLY A 76 2.43 15.54 3.64
C GLY A 76 2.28 14.94 2.23
N TRP A 77 1.06 14.88 1.67
CA TRP A 77 0.80 14.51 0.28
C TRP A 77 0.91 15.69 -0.71
N ALA A 78 1.27 16.89 -0.26
CA ALA A 78 1.29 18.10 -1.08
C ALA A 78 2.48 18.20 -2.07
N GLY A 79 3.20 17.11 -2.36
CA GLY A 79 4.23 16.99 -3.43
C GLY A 79 5.54 17.75 -3.22
N ASP A 80 5.48 18.98 -2.69
CA ASP A 80 6.59 19.93 -2.72
C ASP A 80 7.45 19.94 -1.44
N VAL A 81 7.03 19.19 -0.42
CA VAL A 81 7.67 19.16 0.89
C VAL A 81 8.05 17.73 1.24
N GLN A 82 9.31 17.55 1.65
CA GLN A 82 9.77 16.29 2.20
C GLN A 82 9.09 16.03 3.54
N VAL A 83 8.45 14.87 3.69
CA VAL A 83 7.75 14.47 4.92
C VAL A 83 8.76 14.18 6.03
N ASP A 84 8.54 14.79 7.19
CA ASP A 84 9.33 14.62 8.41
C ASP A 84 8.63 13.73 9.46
N ASP A 85 7.31 13.57 9.41
CA ASP A 85 6.54 12.57 10.17
C ASP A 85 5.54 11.78 9.29
N LEU A 86 5.62 10.44 9.30
CA LEU A 86 4.65 9.59 8.58
C LEU A 86 3.22 9.74 9.09
N ALA A 87 3.02 10.20 10.33
CA ALA A 87 1.69 10.47 10.85
C ALA A 87 0.94 11.52 10.01
N ASP A 88 1.66 12.44 9.36
CA ASP A 88 1.08 13.49 8.51
C ASP A 88 0.52 12.97 7.18
N ILE A 89 1.00 11.80 6.73
CA ILE A 89 0.51 11.13 5.52
C ILE A 89 -0.36 9.90 5.81
N PHE A 90 -0.24 9.35 7.02
CA PHE A 90 -0.99 8.20 7.52
C PHE A 90 -1.65 8.50 8.88
N PRO A 91 -2.68 9.37 8.92
CA PRO A 91 -3.33 9.80 10.18
C PRO A 91 -4.18 8.72 10.86
N GLY A 92 -4.23 7.50 10.32
CA GLY A 92 -5.12 6.44 10.76
C GLY A 92 -4.54 5.05 10.54
N PRO A 93 -5.36 4.00 10.68
CA PRO A 93 -4.90 2.63 10.51
C PRO A 93 -4.31 2.39 9.11
N VAL A 94 -3.12 1.80 9.09
CA VAL A 94 -2.43 1.35 7.86
C VAL A 94 -2.47 -0.17 7.83
N TYR A 95 -2.58 -0.75 6.64
CA TYR A 95 -2.54 -2.20 6.45
C TYR A 95 -1.46 -2.54 5.42
N ASP A 96 -0.62 -3.54 5.73
CA ASP A 96 0.29 -4.13 4.75
C ASP A 96 -0.53 -4.98 3.77
N VAL A 97 -0.63 -4.52 2.52
CA VAL A 97 -1.30 -5.24 1.43
C VAL A 97 -0.30 -5.59 0.32
N SER A 98 0.99 -5.62 0.64
CA SER A 98 2.07 -5.81 -0.35
C SER A 98 2.04 -7.21 -0.98
N ALA A 99 1.54 -8.21 -0.27
CA ALA A 99 1.41 -9.56 -0.81
C ALA A 99 0.26 -9.63 -1.81
N GLU A 100 -0.90 -9.10 -1.42
CA GLU A 100 -2.12 -9.05 -2.22
C GLU A 100 -1.93 -8.20 -3.47
N ALA A 101 -1.28 -7.04 -3.35
CA ALA A 101 -0.96 -6.18 -4.47
C ALA A 101 -0.03 -6.88 -5.48
N ARG A 102 0.96 -7.64 -5.00
CA ARG A 102 1.85 -8.42 -5.87
C ARG A 102 1.11 -9.53 -6.61
N GLU A 103 0.22 -10.25 -5.92
CA GLU A 103 -0.60 -11.28 -6.57
C GLU A 103 -1.58 -10.69 -7.58
N ALA A 104 -2.22 -9.56 -7.26
CA ALA A 104 -3.07 -8.83 -8.20
C ALA A 104 -2.30 -8.37 -9.44
N ALA A 105 -1.07 -7.85 -9.26
CA ALA A 105 -0.22 -7.44 -10.37
C ALA A 105 0.17 -8.62 -11.27
N LYS A 106 0.50 -9.79 -10.69
CA LYS A 106 0.76 -11.03 -11.46
C LYS A 106 -0.45 -11.45 -12.27
N LEU A 107 -1.64 -11.48 -11.65
CA LEU A 107 -2.88 -11.86 -12.32
C LEU A 107 -3.24 -10.88 -13.44
N ALA A 108 -3.08 -9.57 -13.21
CA ALA A 108 -3.31 -8.56 -14.23
C ALA A 108 -2.34 -8.73 -15.41
N TYR A 109 -1.05 -8.96 -15.13
CA TYR A 109 -0.05 -9.23 -16.16
C TYR A 109 -0.38 -10.49 -16.97
N GLN A 110 -0.73 -11.59 -16.31
CA GLN A 110 -1.15 -12.83 -16.97
C GLN A 110 -2.41 -12.62 -17.80
N GLY A 111 -3.43 -11.94 -17.27
CA GLY A 111 -4.67 -11.64 -17.99
C GLY A 111 -4.45 -10.75 -19.21
N ALA A 112 -3.52 -9.80 -19.15
CA ALA A 112 -3.17 -8.93 -20.27
C ALA A 112 -2.32 -9.63 -21.34
N SER A 113 -1.55 -10.66 -20.97
CA SER A 113 -0.67 -11.40 -21.87
C SER A 113 -1.26 -12.71 -22.40
N SER A 114 -2.39 -13.16 -21.86
CA SER A 114 -3.06 -14.39 -22.28
C SER A 114 -3.92 -14.20 -23.52
N ALA A 115 -4.13 -15.27 -24.28
CA ALA A 115 -5.15 -15.30 -25.33
C ALA A 115 -6.54 -15.02 -24.73
N VAL A 116 -7.41 -14.35 -25.49
CA VAL A 116 -8.78 -14.05 -25.05
C VAL A 116 -9.50 -15.37 -24.77
N PHE A 117 -9.82 -15.60 -23.51
CA PHE A 117 -10.60 -16.74 -23.07
C PHE A 117 -12.06 -16.49 -23.41
N ASP A 118 -12.68 -17.34 -24.24
CA ASP A 118 -14.06 -17.14 -24.73
C ASP A 118 -15.15 -17.44 -23.69
N GLY A 119 -14.75 -17.78 -22.45
CA GLY A 119 -15.65 -17.97 -21.32
C GLY A 119 -16.49 -19.24 -21.40
N SER A 120 -16.27 -20.11 -22.39
CA SER A 120 -16.94 -21.40 -22.46
C SER A 120 -16.28 -22.39 -21.49
N GLN A 121 -16.90 -22.52 -20.31
CA GLN A 121 -16.70 -23.57 -19.31
C GLN A 121 -15.43 -23.48 -18.44
N ASN A 122 -15.60 -23.00 -17.21
CA ASN A 122 -15.00 -23.64 -16.03
C ASN A 122 -15.55 -23.03 -14.73
N GLU A 123 -16.71 -23.51 -14.27
CA GLU A 123 -17.24 -23.15 -12.94
C GLU A 123 -16.28 -23.59 -11.82
N ASP A 124 -15.52 -24.66 -12.03
CA ASP A 124 -14.53 -25.19 -11.10
C ASP A 124 -13.41 -24.17 -10.81
N LEU A 125 -12.95 -23.42 -11.81
CA LEU A 125 -11.92 -22.38 -11.62
C LEU A 125 -12.43 -21.21 -10.76
N LEU A 126 -13.72 -20.88 -10.84
CA LEU A 126 -14.32 -19.82 -10.02
C LEU A 126 -14.51 -20.28 -8.57
N ALA A 127 -14.85 -21.55 -8.36
CA ALA A 127 -14.96 -22.15 -7.04
C ALA A 127 -13.58 -22.26 -6.36
N GLU A 128 -12.56 -22.72 -7.08
CA GLU A 128 -11.17 -22.79 -6.60
C GLU A 128 -10.63 -21.40 -6.23
N ALA A 129 -10.87 -20.39 -7.08
CA ALA A 129 -10.47 -19.01 -6.79
C ALA A 129 -11.16 -18.44 -5.54
N ARG A 130 -12.38 -18.88 -5.23
CA ARG A 130 -13.09 -18.47 -4.00
C ARG A 130 -12.50 -19.14 -2.76
N GLU A 131 -12.25 -20.44 -2.81
CA GLU A 131 -11.66 -21.18 -1.70
C GLU A 131 -10.25 -20.65 -1.37
N GLN A 132 -9.44 -20.37 -2.38
CA GLN A 132 -8.13 -19.75 -2.20
C GLN A 132 -8.22 -18.36 -1.55
N ARG A 133 -9.28 -17.58 -1.78
CA ARG A 133 -9.49 -16.28 -1.10
C ARG A 133 -9.83 -16.46 0.38
N GLU A 134 -10.59 -17.48 0.73
CA GLU A 134 -10.98 -17.76 2.12
C GLU A 134 -9.79 -18.26 2.96
N GLN A 135 -8.85 -18.95 2.34
CA GLN A 135 -7.63 -19.44 2.98
C GLN A 135 -6.50 -18.39 3.04
N ARG A 136 -6.66 -17.22 2.40
CA ARG A 136 -5.61 -16.21 2.35
C ARG A 136 -5.40 -15.55 3.72
N PRO A 137 -4.14 -15.37 4.15
CA PRO A 137 -3.84 -14.58 5.34
C PRO A 137 -4.37 -13.17 5.16
N LYS A 138 -5.03 -12.65 6.20
CA LYS A 138 -5.61 -11.30 6.16
C LYS A 138 -4.50 -10.24 6.22
N ALA A 139 -4.72 -9.14 5.50
CA ALA A 139 -3.84 -7.96 5.55
C ALA A 139 -3.57 -7.55 7.00
N ARG A 140 -2.29 -7.39 7.33
CA ARG A 140 -1.86 -7.09 8.70
C ARG A 140 -2.06 -5.60 8.98
N ARG A 141 -2.82 -5.28 10.04
CA ARG A 141 -2.93 -3.92 10.56
C ARG A 141 -1.57 -3.48 11.14
N LEU A 142 -1.11 -2.32 10.71
CA LEU A 142 0.12 -1.66 11.11
C LEU A 142 -0.20 -0.40 11.93
N ARG A 143 0.69 -0.09 12.86
CA ARG A 143 0.72 1.18 13.59
C ARG A 143 1.78 2.09 12.97
N VAL A 144 1.45 3.34 12.70
CA VAL A 144 2.45 4.38 12.46
C VAL A 144 2.81 4.98 13.80
N THR A 145 4.08 4.92 14.17
CA THR A 145 4.60 5.53 15.41
C THR A 145 5.02 6.97 15.09
N PRO A 146 4.39 7.99 15.68
CA PRO A 146 4.77 9.39 15.51
C PRO A 146 6.23 9.69 15.88
N LEU A 147 6.83 10.74 15.33
CA LEU A 147 8.28 10.97 15.46
C LEU A 147 8.71 11.25 16.90
N ASN A 148 7.89 11.97 17.66
CA ASN A 148 8.13 12.25 19.08
C ASN A 148 8.24 10.95 19.89
N GLU A 149 7.39 9.95 19.64
CA GLU A 149 7.44 8.64 20.31
C GLU A 149 8.69 7.81 19.94
N VAL A 150 9.26 8.02 18.75
CA VAL A 150 10.49 7.32 18.31
C VAL A 150 11.73 7.89 19.00
N ILE A 151 11.78 9.21 19.19
CA ILE A 151 12.94 9.90 19.77
C ILE A 151 13.11 9.52 21.25
N ASP A 152 12.01 9.37 21.98
CA ASP A 152 12.04 8.98 23.40
C ASP A 152 12.62 7.55 23.59
N ASP A 153 12.31 6.62 22.69
CA ASP A 153 12.76 5.22 22.75
C ASP A 153 14.26 5.04 22.36
N GLU A 154 14.82 5.97 21.56
CA GLU A 154 16.27 5.99 21.27
C GLU A 154 17.09 6.67 22.38
N GLY A 155 16.45 7.43 23.29
CA GLY A 155 17.09 8.12 24.41
C GLY A 155 17.38 7.23 25.63
N ASP A 156 16.51 6.25 25.90
CA ASP A 156 16.62 5.33 27.05
C ASP A 156 17.57 4.13 26.82
N ALA A 157 18.10 3.98 25.60
CA ALA A 157 18.98 2.87 25.23
C ALA A 157 20.49 3.20 25.28
N ARG A 158 20.88 4.30 25.95
CA ARG A 158 22.28 4.74 26.09
C ARG A 158 22.84 4.59 27.50
#